data_AF-D3VQE6-F1
#
_entry.id   AF-D3VQE6-F1
#
_cell.length_a   1.000
_cell.length_b   1.000
_cell.length_c   1.000
_cell.angle_alpha   90.00
_cell.angle_beta   90.00
_cell.angle_gamma   90.00
#
_symmetry.space_group_name_H-M   'P 1'
#
loop_
_entity.id
_entity.type
_entity.pdbx_description
1 polymer ?
#
loop_
_entity_poly.entity_id
_entity_poly.type
_entity_poly.pdbx_seq_one_letter_code
_entity_poly.pdbx_strand_id
1 'polypeptide(L)'
;MHSKSINIEEKRIYDDSQSLANKQRKSFIASLYKSLLLSYFFISMLCLLFLMPHGLFSKKIIGSYNFIFDFSILTTLDANWIFIFRLCLFGFIYFYGLLKAYLNINKNKEHIKIYALWFSIYWALSLTGFLLFFTLHIIDVKKLVYVLFVLVIYLVTDISFTLFNFKTKKKTEPVIYSSKIPLLIDLASRILLTAITLAVFFAWAYTYTGAPNTFVRMFALFNERNQNIPYNAFYNAAFKLFKVKSVLNFILVILMSLVIGLLMLGLKIYSIWSLAYKQVRSQIFKDRLQLYLVGILASAIWLLSLFKLKYPPTHELFGQAESLQYLNILFGIFNVAAASSFIALLFIRKIKLNSILIKTTIMALFQWVIWISYMIANFINKQPTIALINLLLTALSSLIIFYFYFRKSKLSAISNSLAISLNTILLFILILVFGFNQVLLAENNKSLIILSTNLSVAQVISIIIVLFQMIYLTYSLTQLILVIKKTSVLNQEVTEKRSYENA
;
A
#
# COMPACT_ATOMS: atom_id res chain seq x y z
N MET A 1 -17.27 34.76 31.59
CA MET A 1 -16.64 35.24 32.84
C MET A 1 -16.27 34.04 33.71
N HIS A 2 -14.97 33.73 33.77
CA HIS A 2 -14.24 33.22 34.93
C HIS A 2 -12.79 33.05 34.47
N SER A 3 -12.04 34.15 34.55
CA SER A 3 -10.61 34.20 34.28
C SER A 3 -9.85 33.55 35.42
N LYS A 4 -9.18 32.41 35.16
CA LYS A 4 -8.07 31.98 36.01
C LYS A 4 -6.91 32.91 35.75
N SER A 5 -6.56 33.75 36.73
CA SER A 5 -5.34 34.53 36.74
C SER A 5 -4.14 33.58 36.75
N ILE A 6 -3.41 33.56 35.65
CA ILE A 6 -2.09 32.94 35.60
C ILE A 6 -1.16 33.98 36.20
N ASN A 7 -0.55 33.65 37.33
CA ASN A 7 0.50 34.48 37.94
C ASN A 7 1.75 34.36 37.06
N ILE A 8 2.03 35.42 36.29
CA ILE A 8 3.06 35.45 35.22
C ILE A 8 4.44 35.90 35.74
N GLU A 9 4.59 36.24 37.02
CA GLU A 9 5.72 37.08 37.44
C GLU A 9 7.04 36.39 37.81
N GLU A 10 7.17 35.06 37.82
CA GLU A 10 8.45 34.42 38.26
C GLU A 10 9.08 33.39 37.31
N LYS A 11 8.86 33.53 36.00
CA LYS A 11 9.77 32.93 35.00
C LYS A 11 10.07 33.91 33.89
N ARG A 12 11.11 34.73 34.08
CA ARG A 12 11.84 35.35 32.97
C ARG A 12 12.65 34.28 32.23
N ILE A 13 11.94 33.38 31.54
CA ILE A 13 12.46 32.81 30.31
C ILE A 13 11.93 33.77 29.25
N TYR A 14 12.82 34.44 28.52
CA TYR A 14 12.46 35.14 27.29
C TYR A 14 11.97 34.08 26.30
N ASP A 15 10.73 33.64 26.46
CA ASP A 15 10.01 32.89 25.45
C ASP A 15 9.61 33.92 24.39
N ASP A 16 10.48 33.99 23.40
CA ASP A 16 10.39 34.76 22.17
C ASP A 16 9.02 34.50 21.53
N SER A 17 8.03 35.32 21.87
CA SER A 17 6.61 35.17 21.51
C SER A 17 6.44 35.12 20.00
N GLN A 18 7.31 35.80 19.26
CA GLN A 18 7.41 35.76 17.81
C GLN A 18 7.84 34.38 17.30
N SER A 19 8.80 33.72 17.95
CA SER A 19 9.24 32.36 17.61
C SER A 19 8.11 31.34 17.81
N LEU A 20 7.32 31.51 18.87
CA LEU A 20 6.21 30.63 19.22
C LEU A 20 5.02 30.84 18.27
N ALA A 21 4.67 32.09 17.96
CA ALA A 21 3.69 32.45 16.95
C ALA A 21 4.07 31.92 15.56
N ASN A 22 5.35 32.01 15.18
CA ASN A 22 5.86 31.46 13.92
C ASN A 22 5.77 29.92 13.87
N LYS A 23 6.09 29.22 14.97
CA LYS A 23 5.92 27.76 15.07
C LYS A 23 4.45 27.35 14.95
N GLN A 24 3.55 28.08 15.61
CA GLN A 24 2.09 27.86 15.51
C GLN A 24 1.59 28.06 14.07
N ARG A 25 1.97 29.18 13.43
CA ARG A 25 1.59 29.47 12.03
C ARG A 25 2.06 28.39 11.06
N LYS A 26 3.32 27.94 11.16
CA LYS A 26 3.84 26.83 10.34
C LYS A 26 3.08 25.53 10.61
N SER A 27 2.69 25.28 11.85
CA SER A 27 1.87 24.12 12.22
C SER A 27 0.47 24.17 11.62
N PHE A 28 -0.16 25.34 11.62
CA PHE A 28 -1.46 25.55 10.99
C PHE A 28 -1.40 25.30 9.47
N ILE A 29 -0.42 25.88 8.77
CA ILE A 29 -0.23 25.67 7.33
C ILE A 29 -0.04 24.18 7.00
N ALA A 30 0.80 23.48 7.77
CA ALA A 30 0.99 22.04 7.59
C ALA A 30 -0.30 21.23 7.80
N SER A 31 -1.13 21.62 8.78
CA SER A 31 -2.44 20.99 9.01
C SER A 31 -3.40 21.25 7.85
N LEU A 32 -3.42 22.47 7.30
CA LEU A 32 -4.25 22.86 6.17
C LEU A 32 -3.90 22.03 4.92
N TYR A 33 -2.61 21.94 4.56
CA TYR A 33 -2.17 21.13 3.42
C TYR A 33 -2.53 19.65 3.56
N LYS A 34 -2.44 19.10 4.78
CA LYS A 34 -2.88 17.73 5.05
C LYS A 34 -4.37 17.55 4.87
N SER A 35 -5.18 18.43 5.46
CA SER A 35 -6.63 18.36 5.37
C SER A 35 -7.07 18.44 3.90
N LEU A 36 -6.48 19.35 3.15
CA LEU A 36 -6.76 19.52 1.72
C LEU A 36 -6.46 18.22 0.95
N LEU A 37 -5.27 17.63 1.11
CA LEU A 37 -4.92 16.39 0.43
C LEU A 37 -5.77 15.19 0.85
N LEU A 38 -6.18 15.09 2.13
CA LEU A 38 -7.05 14.01 2.58
C LEU A 38 -8.46 14.16 2.03
N SER A 39 -9.02 15.37 2.03
CA SER A 39 -10.31 15.63 1.39
C SER A 39 -10.27 15.37 -0.11
N TYR A 40 -9.20 15.82 -0.79
CA TYR A 40 -8.96 15.51 -2.20
C TYR A 40 -8.87 14.00 -2.43
N PHE A 41 -8.08 13.27 -1.63
CA PHE A 41 -7.95 11.82 -1.74
C PHE A 41 -9.29 11.12 -1.57
N PHE A 42 -10.05 11.51 -0.54
CA PHE A 42 -11.36 10.96 -0.26
C PHE A 42 -12.34 11.14 -1.44
N ILE A 43 -12.49 12.38 -1.92
CA ILE A 43 -13.43 12.72 -3.01
C ILE A 43 -12.99 12.08 -4.32
N SER A 44 -11.71 12.19 -4.69
CA SER A 44 -11.20 11.63 -5.94
C SER A 44 -11.25 10.11 -5.95
N MET A 45 -10.98 9.44 -4.82
CA MET A 45 -11.10 7.99 -4.72
C MET A 45 -12.56 7.54 -4.83
N LEU A 46 -13.50 8.20 -4.15
CA LEU A 46 -14.93 7.92 -4.32
C LEU A 46 -15.37 8.11 -5.78
N CYS A 47 -14.92 9.19 -6.42
CA CYS A 47 -15.22 9.46 -7.83
C CYS A 47 -14.68 8.36 -8.74
N LEU A 48 -13.43 7.92 -8.57
CA LEU A 48 -12.85 6.80 -9.34
C LEU A 48 -13.63 5.49 -9.16
N LEU A 49 -14.09 5.20 -7.93
CA LEU A 49 -14.78 3.96 -7.60
C LEU A 49 -16.25 3.95 -8.06
N PHE A 50 -17.00 5.04 -7.86
CA PHE A 50 -18.40 5.13 -8.28
C PHE A 50 -18.56 5.38 -9.78
N LEU A 51 -17.68 6.17 -10.41
CA LEU A 51 -17.65 6.40 -11.85
C LEU A 51 -16.69 5.45 -12.58
N MET A 52 -16.47 4.28 -12.00
CA MET A 52 -15.60 3.23 -12.53
C MET A 52 -15.88 2.90 -14.01
N PRO A 53 -17.15 2.83 -14.49
CA PRO A 53 -17.43 2.61 -15.90
C PRO A 53 -16.99 3.69 -16.89
N HIS A 54 -16.66 4.88 -16.38
CA HIS A 54 -16.16 6.00 -17.15
C HIS A 54 -14.66 6.27 -16.92
N GLY A 55 -14.12 5.85 -15.77
CA GLY A 55 -12.71 6.03 -15.40
C GLY A 55 -11.89 4.74 -15.46
N LEU A 56 -11.87 4.03 -14.33
CA LEU A 56 -11.05 2.83 -14.08
C LEU A 56 -11.28 1.75 -15.14
N PHE A 57 -12.53 1.33 -15.35
CA PHE A 57 -12.94 0.35 -16.37
C PHE A 57 -13.79 1.05 -17.45
N SER A 58 -13.22 2.02 -18.16
CA SER A 58 -13.96 2.75 -19.19
C SER A 58 -14.50 1.84 -20.30
N LYS A 59 -15.83 1.80 -20.49
CA LYS A 59 -16.47 1.04 -21.58
C LYS A 59 -15.98 1.48 -22.96
N LYS A 60 -15.50 2.72 -23.10
CA LYS A 60 -14.95 3.27 -24.36
C LYS A 60 -13.66 2.55 -24.82
N ILE A 61 -12.96 1.86 -23.92
CA ILE A 61 -11.71 1.16 -24.22
C ILE A 61 -11.96 -0.31 -24.56
N ILE A 62 -12.90 -0.94 -23.86
CA ILE A 62 -13.01 -2.40 -23.79
C ILE A 62 -14.28 -2.88 -24.53
N GLY A 63 -15.25 -1.99 -24.77
CA GLY A 63 -16.53 -2.30 -25.42
C GLY A 63 -17.48 -3.10 -24.52
N SER A 64 -16.97 -4.16 -23.88
CA SER A 64 -17.69 -5.03 -22.93
C SER A 64 -16.79 -5.45 -21.77
N TYR A 65 -17.37 -5.60 -20.58
CA TYR A 65 -16.64 -6.06 -19.39
C TYR A 65 -16.28 -7.55 -19.42
N ASN A 66 -16.94 -8.34 -20.25
CA ASN A 66 -16.79 -9.80 -20.29
C ASN A 66 -15.38 -10.27 -20.65
N PHE A 67 -14.55 -9.39 -21.24
CA PHE A 67 -13.21 -9.73 -21.71
C PHE A 67 -12.09 -9.29 -20.77
N ILE A 68 -12.39 -8.51 -19.71
CA ILE A 68 -11.36 -7.96 -18.81
C ILE A 68 -10.78 -9.06 -17.93
N PHE A 69 -9.47 -9.22 -17.91
CA PHE A 69 -8.78 -10.31 -17.19
C PHE A 69 -9.17 -11.73 -17.64
N ASP A 70 -9.84 -11.89 -18.79
CA ASP A 70 -9.92 -13.19 -19.47
C ASP A 70 -8.65 -13.42 -20.30
N PHE A 71 -7.78 -14.31 -19.83
CA PHE A 71 -6.53 -14.65 -20.51
C PHE A 71 -6.64 -15.94 -21.35
N SER A 72 -7.85 -16.44 -21.59
CA SER A 72 -8.05 -17.70 -22.33
C SER A 72 -7.87 -17.56 -23.85
N ILE A 73 -8.13 -16.38 -24.42
CA ILE A 73 -8.03 -16.11 -25.86
C ILE A 73 -6.91 -15.08 -26.10
N LEU A 74 -6.16 -15.22 -27.20
CA LEU A 74 -5.03 -14.35 -27.53
C LEU A 74 -5.40 -12.86 -27.59
N THR A 75 -6.54 -12.54 -28.22
CA THR A 75 -7.03 -11.17 -28.40
C THR A 75 -7.45 -10.53 -27.08
N THR A 76 -8.02 -11.31 -26.16
CA THR A 76 -8.40 -10.84 -24.82
C THR A 76 -7.15 -10.68 -23.95
N LEU A 77 -6.15 -11.55 -24.11
CA LEU A 77 -4.86 -11.47 -23.41
C LEU A 77 -4.19 -10.10 -23.63
N ASP A 78 -4.16 -9.61 -24.86
CA ASP A 78 -3.49 -8.36 -25.19
C ASP A 78 -4.27 -7.12 -24.75
N ALA A 79 -5.60 -7.14 -24.92
CA ALA A 79 -6.47 -6.10 -24.36
C ALA A 79 -6.30 -5.98 -22.84
N ASN A 80 -6.12 -7.12 -22.16
CA ASN A 80 -5.87 -7.17 -20.73
C ASN A 80 -4.51 -6.61 -20.32
N TRP A 81 -3.46 -6.85 -21.10
CA TRP A 81 -2.16 -6.24 -20.84
C TRP A 81 -2.18 -4.72 -21.01
N ILE A 82 -2.81 -4.21 -22.06
CA ILE A 82 -2.97 -2.77 -22.27
C ILE A 82 -3.75 -2.15 -21.12
N PHE A 83 -4.83 -2.83 -20.69
CA PHE A 83 -5.63 -2.42 -19.57
C PHE A 83 -4.84 -2.36 -18.25
N ILE A 84 -4.09 -3.43 -17.94
CA ILE A 84 -3.22 -3.51 -16.75
C ILE A 84 -2.16 -2.41 -16.80
N PHE A 85 -1.48 -2.23 -17.94
CA PHE A 85 -0.46 -1.21 -18.10
C PHE A 85 -1.03 0.20 -17.90
N ARG A 86 -2.20 0.50 -18.46
CA ARG A 86 -2.92 1.76 -18.24
C ARG A 86 -3.24 1.98 -16.76
N LEU A 87 -3.82 0.98 -16.09
CA LEU A 87 -4.19 1.06 -14.67
C LEU A 87 -2.96 1.28 -13.80
N CYS A 88 -1.87 0.54 -14.05
CA CYS A 88 -0.60 0.71 -13.35
C CYS A 88 0.02 2.08 -13.59
N LEU A 89 0.02 2.59 -14.83
CA LEU A 89 0.61 3.87 -15.18
C LEU A 89 -0.16 5.04 -14.55
N PHE A 90 -1.47 5.10 -14.74
CA PHE A 90 -2.29 6.18 -14.20
C PHE A 90 -2.40 6.09 -12.68
N GLY A 91 -2.51 4.87 -12.16
CA GLY A 91 -2.47 4.59 -10.72
C GLY A 91 -1.15 5.04 -10.10
N PHE A 92 -0.01 4.77 -10.74
CA PHE A 92 1.28 5.27 -10.29
C PHE A 92 1.32 6.80 -10.29
N ILE A 93 0.93 7.46 -11.39
CA ILE A 93 0.93 8.93 -11.48
C ILE A 93 0.02 9.55 -10.39
N TYR A 94 -1.14 8.97 -10.14
CA TYR A 94 -2.08 9.43 -9.10
C TYR A 94 -1.52 9.19 -7.68
N PHE A 95 -1.29 7.93 -7.29
CA PHE A 95 -0.92 7.58 -5.93
C PHE A 95 0.49 8.07 -5.55
N TYR A 96 1.45 8.07 -6.48
CA TYR A 96 2.82 8.49 -6.19
C TYR A 96 2.89 9.99 -5.86
N GLY A 97 2.25 10.83 -6.68
CA GLY A 97 2.17 12.28 -6.44
C GLY A 97 1.48 12.59 -5.11
N LEU A 98 0.34 11.94 -4.85
CA LEU A 98 -0.42 12.11 -3.60
C LEU A 98 0.39 11.70 -2.37
N LEU A 99 1.00 10.51 -2.38
CA LEU A 99 1.83 10.00 -1.28
C LEU A 99 3.05 10.90 -1.02
N LYS A 100 3.73 11.36 -2.08
CA LYS A 100 4.86 12.28 -1.95
C LYS A 100 4.44 13.63 -1.38
N ALA A 101 3.37 14.23 -1.90
CA ALA A 101 2.85 15.49 -1.41
C ALA A 101 2.50 15.39 0.08
N TYR A 102 1.78 14.35 0.49
CA TYR A 102 1.28 14.18 1.85
C TYR A 102 2.37 13.84 2.87
N LEU A 103 3.20 12.83 2.60
CA LEU A 103 4.18 12.32 3.58
C LEU A 103 5.36 13.28 3.83
N ASN A 104 5.56 14.27 2.96
CA ASN A 104 6.65 15.23 3.09
C ASN A 104 6.24 16.53 3.82
N ILE A 105 4.94 16.80 4.00
CA ILE A 105 4.46 18.01 4.71
C ILE A 105 5.07 18.11 6.11
N ASN A 106 4.94 17.05 6.91
CA ASN A 106 5.45 17.05 8.28
C ASN A 106 6.98 17.00 8.33
N LYS A 107 7.61 16.31 7.36
CA LYS A 107 9.08 16.24 7.27
C LYS A 107 9.70 17.60 7.02
N ASN A 108 9.00 18.49 6.31
CA ASN A 108 9.47 19.82 5.94
C ASN A 108 8.68 20.93 6.64
N LYS A 109 8.05 20.64 7.79
CA LYS A 109 7.23 21.59 8.57
C LYS A 109 7.98 22.90 8.88
N GLU A 110 9.27 22.81 9.17
CA GLU A 110 10.10 23.98 9.48
C GLU A 110 10.32 24.90 8.28
N HIS A 111 10.32 24.33 7.07
CA HIS A 111 10.54 25.00 5.79
C HIS A 111 9.28 24.97 4.90
N ILE A 112 8.09 24.92 5.51
CA ILE A 112 6.83 24.62 4.81
C ILE A 112 6.52 25.61 3.66
N LYS A 113 6.91 26.88 3.81
CA LYS A 113 6.72 27.92 2.77
C LYS A 113 7.53 27.62 1.51
N ILE A 114 8.78 27.19 1.65
CA ILE A 114 9.64 26.83 0.51
C ILE A 114 9.19 25.49 -0.06
N TYR A 115 8.77 24.55 0.81
CA TYR A 115 8.22 23.27 0.41
C TYR A 115 6.94 23.38 -0.45
N ALA A 116 6.19 24.49 -0.35
CA ALA A 116 4.95 24.71 -1.08
C ALA A 116 5.10 24.52 -2.60
N LEU A 117 6.26 24.83 -3.17
CA LEU A 117 6.54 24.62 -4.60
C LEU A 117 6.45 23.12 -4.97
N TRP A 118 7.18 22.25 -4.26
CA TRP A 118 7.12 20.81 -4.54
C TRP A 118 5.76 20.21 -4.16
N PHE A 119 5.12 20.72 -3.10
CA PHE A 119 3.75 20.33 -2.77
C PHE A 119 2.80 20.55 -3.95
N SER A 120 2.82 21.74 -4.56
CA SER A 120 1.97 22.07 -5.71
C SER A 120 2.28 21.21 -6.93
N ILE A 121 3.56 20.95 -7.23
CA ILE A 121 3.95 20.09 -8.35
C ILE A 121 3.46 18.65 -8.14
N TYR A 122 3.71 18.05 -6.97
CA TYR A 122 3.26 16.69 -6.68
C TYR A 122 1.74 16.57 -6.67
N TRP A 123 1.04 17.58 -6.15
CA TRP A 123 -0.42 17.59 -6.15
C TRP A 123 -0.99 17.77 -7.57
N ALA A 124 -0.40 18.63 -8.40
CA ALA A 124 -0.76 18.78 -9.80
C ALA A 124 -0.56 17.47 -10.57
N LEU A 125 0.57 16.79 -10.39
CA LEU A 125 0.81 15.48 -11.01
C LEU A 125 -0.20 14.42 -10.56
N SER A 126 -0.58 14.41 -9.28
CA SER A 126 -1.66 13.56 -8.78
C SER A 126 -3.00 13.90 -9.45
N LEU A 127 -3.33 15.17 -9.59
CA LEU A 127 -4.54 15.63 -10.27
C LEU A 127 -4.55 15.20 -11.74
N THR A 128 -3.42 15.32 -12.44
CA THR A 128 -3.25 14.83 -13.80
C THR A 128 -3.50 13.32 -13.86
N GLY A 129 -2.92 12.53 -12.96
CA GLY A 129 -3.15 11.08 -12.89
C GLY A 129 -4.63 10.73 -12.70
N PHE A 130 -5.33 11.46 -11.81
CA PHE A 130 -6.77 11.32 -11.62
C PHE A 130 -7.56 11.64 -12.90
N LEU A 131 -7.27 12.75 -13.56
CA LEU A 131 -7.97 13.17 -14.78
C LEU A 131 -7.72 12.20 -15.94
N LEU A 132 -6.50 11.66 -16.08
CA LEU A 132 -6.14 10.69 -17.12
C LEU A 132 -7.04 9.44 -17.11
N PHE A 133 -7.52 9.01 -15.94
CA PHE A 133 -8.48 7.90 -15.87
C PHE A 133 -9.76 8.17 -16.66
N PHE A 134 -10.25 9.42 -16.66
CA PHE A 134 -11.51 9.82 -17.29
C PHE A 134 -11.35 10.35 -18.71
N THR A 135 -10.20 10.94 -19.05
CA THR A 135 -10.02 11.63 -20.33
C THR A 135 -9.26 10.80 -21.36
N LEU A 136 -8.32 9.95 -20.93
CA LEU A 136 -7.42 9.23 -21.85
C LEU A 136 -7.89 7.78 -22.04
N HIS A 137 -8.57 7.53 -23.17
CA HIS A 137 -9.09 6.23 -23.59
C HIS A 137 -8.36 5.66 -24.82
N ILE A 138 -7.03 5.78 -24.83
CA ILE A 138 -6.20 5.30 -25.93
C ILE A 138 -5.93 3.80 -25.77
N ILE A 139 -6.10 3.03 -26.84
CA ILE A 139 -5.80 1.59 -26.88
C ILE A 139 -4.47 1.31 -27.62
N ASP A 140 -4.00 2.25 -28.42
CA ASP A 140 -2.70 2.14 -29.11
C ASP A 140 -1.53 2.19 -28.11
N VAL A 141 -0.79 1.08 -28.01
CA VAL A 141 0.36 0.89 -27.12
C VAL A 141 1.43 1.97 -27.34
N LYS A 142 1.71 2.35 -28.59
CA LYS A 142 2.77 3.34 -28.89
C LYS A 142 2.40 4.70 -28.31
N LYS A 143 1.15 5.11 -28.48
CA LYS A 143 0.60 6.35 -27.90
C LYS A 143 0.55 6.29 -26.38
N LEU A 144 0.21 5.15 -25.81
CA LEU A 144 0.17 4.96 -24.35
C LEU A 144 1.56 5.02 -23.72
N VAL A 145 2.59 4.46 -24.38
CA VAL A 145 3.99 4.51 -23.91
C VAL A 145 4.54 5.94 -23.85
N TYR A 146 4.08 6.87 -24.72
CA TYR A 146 4.47 8.28 -24.59
C TYR A 146 4.04 8.92 -23.26
N VAL A 147 2.98 8.42 -22.61
CA VAL A 147 2.56 8.90 -21.29
C VAL A 147 3.62 8.61 -20.22
N LEU A 148 4.51 7.62 -20.43
CA LEU A 148 5.63 7.37 -19.52
C LEU A 148 6.61 8.53 -19.42
N PHE A 149 6.61 9.51 -20.35
CA PHE A 149 7.43 10.72 -20.18
C PHE A 149 7.06 11.54 -18.94
N VAL A 150 5.86 11.33 -18.35
CA VAL A 150 5.52 11.86 -17.03
C VAL A 150 6.50 11.37 -15.95
N LEU A 151 7.10 10.18 -16.11
CA LEU A 151 8.16 9.69 -15.20
C LEU A 151 9.42 10.57 -15.25
N VAL A 152 9.73 11.20 -16.38
CA VAL A 152 10.85 12.15 -16.49
C VAL A 152 10.53 13.43 -15.71
N ILE A 153 9.28 13.92 -15.79
CA ILE A 153 8.83 15.06 -14.97
C ILE A 153 8.94 14.72 -13.48
N TYR A 154 8.51 13.51 -13.09
CA TYR A 154 8.70 13.01 -11.73
C TYR A 154 10.17 12.93 -11.32
N LEU A 155 11.05 12.44 -12.20
CA LEU A 155 12.48 12.33 -11.95
C LEU A 155 13.10 13.70 -11.67
N VAL A 156 12.84 14.69 -12.53
CA VAL A 156 13.36 16.07 -12.35
C VAL A 156 12.84 16.68 -11.05
N THR A 157 11.55 16.50 -10.78
CA THR A 157 10.92 16.99 -9.54
C THR A 157 11.54 16.34 -8.30
N ASP A 158 11.74 15.02 -8.33
CA ASP A 158 12.33 14.26 -7.23
C ASP A 158 13.80 14.59 -7.01
N ILE A 159 14.60 14.75 -8.07
CA ILE A 159 16.01 15.17 -7.96
C ILE A 159 16.08 16.53 -7.29
N SER A 160 15.30 17.50 -7.78
CA SER A 160 15.21 18.85 -7.20
C SER A 160 14.81 18.79 -5.72
N PHE A 161 13.78 18.00 -5.39
CA PHE A 161 13.31 17.83 -4.02
C PHE A 161 14.35 17.14 -3.11
N THR A 162 15.04 16.11 -3.59
CA THR A 162 16.09 15.43 -2.84
C THR A 162 17.25 16.38 -2.55
N LEU A 163 17.68 17.19 -3.52
CA LEU A 163 18.73 18.19 -3.33
C LEU A 163 18.32 19.27 -2.31
N PHE A 164 17.06 19.72 -2.37
CA PHE A 164 16.50 20.63 -1.37
C PHE A 164 16.51 20.02 0.04
N ASN A 165 16.04 18.78 0.19
CA ASN A 165 16.07 18.09 1.48
C ASN A 165 17.50 17.92 1.99
N PHE A 166 18.44 17.54 1.11
CA PHE A 166 19.83 17.39 1.50
C PHE A 166 20.41 18.70 2.06
N LYS A 167 20.18 19.83 1.37
CA LYS A 167 20.66 21.15 1.81
C LYS A 167 20.03 21.59 3.13
N THR A 168 18.72 21.45 3.28
CA THR A 168 17.99 21.90 4.48
C THR A 168 18.25 20.98 5.68
N LYS A 169 18.23 19.66 5.46
CA LYS A 169 18.38 18.68 6.54
C LYS A 169 19.81 18.40 6.95
N LYS A 170 20.81 18.82 6.18
CA LYS A 170 22.18 18.87 6.68
C LYS A 170 22.30 19.70 7.96
N LYS A 171 21.45 20.73 8.12
CA LYS A 171 21.42 21.57 9.33
C LYS A 171 20.56 20.96 10.45
N THR A 172 19.45 20.31 10.12
CA THR A 172 18.48 19.83 11.12
C THR A 172 18.68 18.37 11.54
N GLU A 173 19.27 17.53 10.68
CA GLU A 173 19.53 16.09 10.87
C GLU A 173 20.95 15.72 10.35
N PRO A 174 22.03 16.29 10.91
CA PRO A 174 23.39 16.17 10.37
C PRO A 174 23.92 14.71 10.35
N VAL A 175 23.48 13.86 11.28
CA VAL A 175 23.91 12.45 11.34
C VAL A 175 23.54 11.70 10.05
N ILE A 176 22.39 12.02 9.46
CA ILE A 176 21.90 11.35 8.25
C ILE A 176 22.37 12.06 6.98
N TYR A 177 22.42 13.40 6.98
CA TYR A 177 22.61 14.23 5.78
C TYR A 177 24.00 14.88 5.68
N SER A 178 24.95 14.56 6.56
CA SER A 178 26.33 15.06 6.46
C SER A 178 27.09 14.45 5.28
N SER A 179 26.91 13.15 5.04
CA SER A 179 27.57 12.41 3.97
C SER A 179 26.87 12.60 2.62
N LYS A 180 27.67 12.73 1.56
CA LYS A 180 27.17 12.78 0.17
C LYS A 180 26.84 11.38 -0.39
N ILE A 181 27.28 10.31 0.27
CA ILE A 181 27.10 8.94 -0.24
C ILE A 181 25.62 8.56 -0.36
N PRO A 182 24.75 8.77 0.65
CA PRO A 182 23.30 8.52 0.51
C PRO A 182 22.66 9.34 -0.59
N LEU A 183 23.13 10.57 -0.81
CA LEU A 183 22.64 11.43 -1.89
C LEU A 183 22.93 10.82 -3.25
N LEU A 184 24.18 10.41 -3.49
CA LEU A 184 24.60 9.80 -4.75
C LEU A 184 23.84 8.49 -5.01
N ILE A 185 23.71 7.63 -4.00
CA ILE A 185 22.97 6.37 -4.10
C ILE A 185 21.50 6.63 -4.43
N ASP A 186 20.84 7.58 -3.75
CA ASP A 186 19.42 7.91 -4.01
C ASP A 186 19.24 8.44 -5.44
N LEU A 187 20.09 9.37 -5.88
CA LEU A 187 20.00 9.99 -7.22
C LEU A 187 20.28 8.97 -8.33
N ALA A 188 21.36 8.20 -8.21
CA ALA A 188 21.69 7.16 -9.18
C ALA A 188 20.57 6.12 -9.28
N SER A 189 20.01 5.71 -8.13
CA SER A 189 18.91 4.74 -8.10
C SER A 189 17.65 5.28 -8.77
N ARG A 190 17.31 6.56 -8.56
CA ARG A 190 16.17 7.21 -9.25
C ARG A 190 16.37 7.23 -10.75
N ILE A 191 17.53 7.71 -11.21
CA ILE A 191 17.83 7.86 -12.64
C ILE A 191 17.81 6.49 -13.32
N LEU A 192 18.52 5.50 -12.75
CA LEU A 192 18.60 4.15 -13.32
C LEU A 192 17.24 3.46 -13.35
N LEU A 193 16.42 3.56 -12.28
CA LEU A 193 15.09 2.97 -12.30
C LEU A 193 14.18 3.60 -13.33
N THR A 194 14.18 4.93 -13.45
CA THR A 194 13.39 5.62 -14.48
C THR A 194 13.88 5.24 -15.88
N ALA A 195 15.20 5.20 -16.10
CA ALA A 195 15.79 4.82 -17.38
C ALA A 195 15.46 3.37 -17.77
N ILE A 196 15.62 2.42 -16.84
CA ILE A 196 15.26 1.01 -17.07
C ILE A 196 13.77 0.88 -17.38
N THR A 197 12.91 1.57 -16.62
CA THR A 197 11.45 1.52 -16.85
C THR A 197 11.10 2.04 -18.24
N LEU A 198 11.65 3.19 -18.63
CA LEU A 198 11.46 3.74 -19.99
C LEU A 198 12.01 2.78 -21.04
N ALA A 199 13.24 2.30 -20.91
CA ALA A 199 13.86 1.39 -21.87
C ALA A 199 13.03 0.12 -22.09
N VAL A 200 12.50 -0.49 -21.02
CA VAL A 200 11.66 -1.69 -21.09
C VAL A 200 10.38 -1.43 -21.88
N PHE A 201 9.62 -0.39 -21.54
CA PHE A 201 8.34 -0.13 -22.20
C PHE A 201 8.48 0.43 -23.61
N PHE A 202 9.54 1.22 -23.89
CA PHE A 202 9.84 1.65 -25.26
C PHE A 202 10.34 0.50 -26.12
N ALA A 203 11.20 -0.39 -25.59
CA ALA A 203 11.58 -1.61 -26.31
C ALA A 203 10.34 -2.44 -26.64
N TRP A 204 9.46 -2.67 -25.67
CA TRP A 204 8.20 -3.38 -25.89
C TRP A 204 7.35 -2.79 -27.04
N ALA A 205 7.19 -1.46 -27.09
CA ALA A 205 6.34 -0.79 -28.07
C ALA A 205 6.97 -0.64 -29.47
N TYR A 206 8.31 -0.55 -29.55
CA TYR A 206 9.02 -0.17 -30.78
C TYR A 206 9.87 -1.28 -31.40
N THR A 207 10.12 -2.42 -30.75
CA THR A 207 10.83 -3.57 -31.37
C THR A 207 9.93 -4.45 -32.25
N TYR A 208 8.82 -3.89 -32.74
CA TYR A 208 7.86 -4.55 -33.60
C TYR A 208 8.21 -4.34 -35.07
N THR A 209 8.41 -5.42 -35.81
CA THR A 209 8.72 -5.40 -37.25
C THR A 209 7.55 -6.03 -38.03
N GLY A 210 6.61 -5.19 -38.47
CA GLY A 210 5.41 -5.61 -39.21
C GLY A 210 4.77 -4.50 -40.04
N ALA A 211 4.22 -4.84 -41.20
CA ALA A 211 3.56 -3.89 -42.10
C ALA A 211 2.33 -3.20 -41.46
N PRO A 212 2.05 -1.93 -41.79
CA PRO A 212 1.19 -1.03 -41.02
C PRO A 212 -0.34 -1.26 -41.07
N ASN A 213 -0.88 -2.25 -41.80
CA ASN A 213 -2.26 -2.14 -42.29
C ASN A 213 -3.32 -3.11 -41.73
N THR A 214 -3.09 -3.77 -40.59
CA THR A 214 -4.13 -4.61 -39.99
C THR A 214 -4.41 -4.25 -38.53
N PHE A 215 -5.67 -4.45 -38.12
CA PHE A 215 -6.23 -4.34 -36.76
C PHE A 215 -5.36 -5.06 -35.69
N VAL A 216 -4.47 -5.95 -36.14
CA VAL A 216 -3.33 -6.59 -35.44
C VAL A 216 -2.36 -5.57 -34.81
N ARG A 217 -2.40 -4.29 -35.21
CA ARG A 217 -1.68 -3.17 -34.57
C ARG A 217 -1.98 -3.01 -33.06
N MET A 218 -3.10 -3.52 -32.56
CA MET A 218 -3.45 -3.44 -31.14
C MET A 218 -2.79 -4.53 -30.29
N PHE A 219 -2.19 -5.57 -30.88
CA PHE A 219 -2.06 -6.88 -30.22
C PHE A 219 -0.72 -7.57 -30.57
N ALA A 220 0.39 -7.02 -30.08
CA ALA A 220 1.76 -7.42 -30.43
C ALA A 220 2.51 -8.16 -29.31
N LEU A 221 1.83 -9.01 -28.54
CA LEU A 221 2.44 -9.69 -27.39
C LEU A 221 2.54 -11.22 -27.51
N PHE A 222 1.78 -11.94 -28.34
CA PHE A 222 1.85 -13.41 -28.32
C PHE A 222 1.88 -14.01 -29.73
N ASN A 223 3.06 -14.52 -30.12
CA ASN A 223 3.25 -15.32 -31.33
C ASN A 223 3.34 -16.80 -30.93
N GLU A 224 2.23 -17.51 -30.98
CA GLU A 224 2.25 -18.97 -30.99
C GLU A 224 1.62 -19.46 -32.31
N ARG A 225 2.48 -19.70 -33.32
CA ARG A 225 2.30 -20.61 -34.49
C ARG A 225 2.00 -20.08 -35.89
N ASN A 226 1.93 -18.77 -36.19
CA ASN A 226 1.66 -18.32 -37.57
C ASN A 226 2.82 -17.53 -38.21
N GLN A 227 3.34 -18.04 -39.34
CA GLN A 227 4.44 -17.44 -40.11
C GLN A 227 4.08 -16.09 -40.80
N ASN A 228 2.79 -15.73 -40.84
CA ASN A 228 2.30 -14.50 -41.48
C ASN A 228 1.99 -13.36 -40.49
N ILE A 229 2.44 -13.45 -39.23
CA ILE A 229 2.15 -12.45 -38.18
C ILE A 229 3.46 -11.83 -37.65
N PRO A 230 3.52 -10.50 -37.47
CA PRO A 230 4.74 -9.75 -37.20
C PRO A 230 5.45 -10.03 -35.88
N TYR A 231 6.78 -9.96 -35.91
CA TYR A 231 7.72 -10.33 -34.84
C TYR A 231 7.94 -9.19 -33.83
N ASN A 232 7.94 -9.52 -32.53
CA ASN A 232 8.36 -8.62 -31.45
C ASN A 232 9.61 -9.17 -30.74
N ALA A 233 10.76 -8.53 -30.99
CA ALA A 233 12.05 -9.00 -30.47
C ALA A 233 12.13 -8.96 -28.93
N PHE A 234 11.57 -7.91 -28.32
CA PHE A 234 11.54 -7.76 -26.86
C PHE A 234 10.74 -8.88 -26.19
N TYR A 235 9.53 -9.15 -26.69
CA TYR A 235 8.70 -10.23 -26.15
C TYR A 235 9.37 -11.60 -26.33
N ASN A 236 9.93 -11.90 -27.50
CA ASN A 236 10.61 -13.17 -27.74
C ASN A 236 11.83 -13.34 -26.81
N ALA A 237 12.59 -12.28 -26.56
CA ALA A 237 13.70 -12.30 -25.60
C ALA A 237 13.19 -12.59 -24.18
N ALA A 238 12.15 -11.89 -23.72
CA ALA A 238 11.54 -12.13 -22.41
C ALA A 238 10.98 -13.55 -22.29
N PHE A 239 10.25 -14.01 -23.29
CA PHE A 239 9.68 -15.35 -23.34
C PHE A 239 10.75 -16.43 -23.31
N LYS A 240 11.84 -16.28 -24.06
CA LYS A 240 12.98 -17.20 -24.00
C LYS A 240 13.64 -17.21 -22.61
N LEU A 241 13.81 -16.04 -21.99
CA LEU A 241 14.37 -15.94 -20.64
C LEU A 241 13.54 -16.70 -19.60
N PHE A 242 12.20 -16.64 -19.68
CA PHE A 242 11.33 -17.27 -18.67
C PHE A 242 10.89 -18.70 -19.01
N LYS A 243 10.70 -19.06 -20.30
CA LYS A 243 10.19 -20.38 -20.72
C LYS A 243 11.29 -21.41 -20.95
N VAL A 244 12.45 -20.99 -21.49
CA VAL A 244 13.54 -21.92 -21.78
C VAL A 244 14.28 -22.23 -20.49
N LYS A 245 14.19 -23.49 -20.05
CA LYS A 245 14.86 -24.00 -18.85
C LYS A 245 16.38 -24.10 -19.11
N SER A 246 17.10 -23.02 -18.82
CA SER A 246 18.56 -22.93 -18.93
C SER A 246 19.14 -22.32 -17.65
N VAL A 247 20.29 -22.84 -17.20
CA VAL A 247 21.01 -22.31 -16.03
C VAL A 247 21.37 -20.84 -16.24
N LEU A 248 21.78 -20.46 -17.46
CA LEU A 248 22.10 -19.08 -17.80
C LEU A 248 20.87 -18.17 -17.64
N ASN A 249 19.70 -18.62 -18.12
CA ASN A 249 18.46 -17.86 -17.97
C ASN A 249 18.07 -17.69 -16.49
N PHE A 250 18.23 -18.74 -15.69
CA PHE A 250 17.98 -18.67 -14.25
C PHE A 250 18.90 -17.65 -13.54
N ILE A 251 20.20 -17.68 -13.85
CA ILE A 251 21.18 -16.71 -13.32
C ILE A 251 20.80 -15.28 -13.74
N LEU A 252 20.43 -15.06 -15.00
CA LEU A 252 20.01 -13.75 -15.48
C LEU A 252 18.77 -13.24 -14.75
N VAL A 253 17.76 -14.09 -14.52
CA VAL A 253 16.55 -13.71 -13.78
C VAL A 253 16.87 -13.31 -12.34
N ILE A 254 17.74 -14.05 -11.65
CA ILE A 254 18.20 -13.70 -10.30
C ILE A 254 18.94 -12.36 -10.31
N LEU A 255 19.88 -12.19 -11.23
CA LEU A 255 20.71 -10.99 -11.29
C LEU A 255 19.87 -9.74 -11.60
N MET A 256 18.94 -9.82 -12.57
CA MET A 256 17.99 -8.75 -12.85
C MET A 256 17.14 -8.39 -11.62
N SER A 257 16.65 -9.42 -10.91
CA SER A 257 15.84 -9.23 -9.69
C SER A 257 16.66 -8.56 -8.58
N LEU A 258 17.93 -8.96 -8.43
CA LEU A 258 18.85 -8.41 -7.44
C LEU A 258 19.19 -6.95 -7.74
N VAL A 259 19.48 -6.62 -9.01
CA VAL A 259 19.73 -5.24 -9.45
C VAL A 259 18.52 -4.35 -9.18
N ILE A 260 17.31 -4.76 -9.59
CA ILE A 260 16.08 -4.00 -9.32
C ILE A 260 15.86 -3.85 -7.80
N GLY A 261 16.08 -4.92 -7.03
CA GLY A 261 15.98 -4.91 -5.57
C GLY A 261 16.94 -3.93 -4.91
N LEU A 262 18.22 -3.92 -5.32
CA LEU A 262 19.23 -2.98 -4.82
C LEU A 262 18.88 -1.53 -5.18
N LEU A 263 18.41 -1.27 -6.41
CA LEU A 263 17.97 0.07 -6.80
C LEU A 263 16.76 0.54 -5.96
N MET A 264 15.82 -0.36 -5.66
CA MET A 264 14.68 -0.06 -4.77
C MET A 264 15.12 0.27 -3.34
N LEU A 265 16.13 -0.44 -2.82
CA LEU A 265 16.74 -0.11 -1.53
C LEU A 265 17.46 1.24 -1.59
N GLY A 266 18.16 1.51 -2.69
CA GLY A 266 18.84 2.79 -2.94
C GLY A 266 17.89 3.98 -2.92
N LEU A 267 16.69 3.87 -3.49
CA LEU A 267 15.62 4.89 -3.40
C LEU A 267 15.17 5.21 -1.96
N LYS A 268 15.44 4.32 -1.01
CA LYS A 268 15.06 4.43 0.39
C LYS A 268 16.26 4.54 1.33
N ILE A 269 17.47 4.79 0.81
CA ILE A 269 18.71 4.82 1.59
C ILE A 269 18.63 5.74 2.82
N TYR A 270 18.05 6.93 2.70
CA TYR A 270 17.84 7.86 3.82
C TYR A 270 16.92 7.28 4.92
N SER A 271 15.93 6.48 4.54
CA SER A 271 15.03 5.82 5.50
C SER A 271 15.76 4.66 6.19
N ILE A 272 16.55 3.89 5.46
CA ILE A 272 17.39 2.80 5.99
C ILE A 272 18.41 3.38 6.98
N TRP A 273 19.09 4.47 6.62
CA TRP A 273 20.04 5.14 7.51
C TRP A 273 19.35 5.69 8.75
N SER A 274 18.17 6.30 8.60
CA SER A 274 17.40 6.77 9.77
C SER A 274 17.00 5.63 10.72
N LEU A 275 16.75 4.42 10.19
CA LEU A 275 16.50 3.22 10.99
C LEU A 275 17.77 2.74 11.69
N ALA A 276 18.89 2.64 10.97
CA ALA A 276 20.18 2.22 11.51
C ALA A 276 20.64 3.12 12.66
N TYR A 277 20.47 4.44 12.52
CA TYR A 277 20.79 5.42 13.56
C TYR A 277 19.66 5.64 14.59
N LYS A 278 18.56 4.87 14.52
CA LYS A 278 17.39 5.00 15.42
C LYS A 278 16.76 6.41 15.47
N GLN A 279 16.89 7.20 14.40
CA GLN A 279 16.35 8.56 14.29
C GLN A 279 14.99 8.61 13.57
N VAL A 280 14.30 7.48 13.43
CA VAL A 280 13.00 7.44 12.75
C VAL A 280 11.92 8.10 13.59
N ARG A 281 11.33 9.16 13.04
CA ARG A 281 10.20 9.85 13.66
C ARG A 281 8.92 9.01 13.53
N SER A 282 8.29 8.67 14.66
CA SER A 282 7.01 7.95 14.71
C SER A 282 5.88 8.64 13.94
N GLN A 283 5.97 9.95 13.76
CA GLN A 283 5.03 10.76 12.98
C GLN A 283 4.89 10.27 11.53
N ILE A 284 5.96 9.72 10.93
CA ILE A 284 5.92 9.21 9.55
C ILE A 284 4.91 8.07 9.40
N PHE A 285 4.85 7.17 10.38
CA PHE A 285 3.92 6.05 10.38
C PHE A 285 2.49 6.50 10.65
N LYS A 286 2.31 7.48 11.54
CA LYS A 286 0.99 8.11 11.79
C LYS A 286 0.43 8.75 10.52
N ASP A 287 1.27 9.47 9.78
CA ASP A 287 0.86 10.11 8.52
C ASP A 287 0.45 9.05 7.49
N ARG A 288 1.26 8.00 7.29
CA ARG A 288 0.87 6.87 6.42
C ARG A 288 -0.46 6.27 6.82
N LEU A 289 -0.62 5.95 8.11
CA LEU A 289 -1.83 5.35 8.65
C LEU A 289 -3.06 6.23 8.39
N GLN A 290 -2.96 7.55 8.63
CA GLN A 290 -4.04 8.49 8.37
C GLN A 290 -4.48 8.49 6.90
N LEU A 291 -3.52 8.50 5.96
CA LEU A 291 -3.81 8.47 4.53
C LEU A 291 -4.54 7.19 4.12
N TYR A 292 -4.03 6.02 4.53
CA TYR A 292 -4.66 4.75 4.15
C TYR A 292 -5.98 4.51 4.86
N LEU A 293 -6.20 5.03 6.09
CA LEU A 293 -7.51 5.00 6.73
C LEU A 293 -8.56 5.78 5.94
N VAL A 294 -8.20 6.95 5.38
CA VAL A 294 -9.12 7.70 4.50
C VAL A 294 -9.45 6.90 3.24
N GLY A 295 -8.45 6.23 2.65
CA GLY A 295 -8.65 5.34 1.50
C GLY A 295 -9.57 4.15 1.83
N ILE A 296 -9.37 3.51 2.99
CA ILE A 296 -10.24 2.43 3.48
C ILE A 296 -11.66 2.95 3.67
N LEU A 297 -11.84 4.12 4.27
CA LEU A 297 -13.16 4.70 4.51
C LEU A 297 -13.90 4.99 3.19
N ALA A 298 -13.23 5.59 2.20
CA ALA A 298 -13.79 5.79 0.86
C ALA A 298 -14.17 4.45 0.20
N SER A 299 -13.28 3.46 0.29
CA SER A 299 -13.49 2.15 -0.34
C SER A 299 -14.58 1.34 0.37
N ALA A 300 -14.74 1.48 1.69
CA ALA A 300 -15.80 0.85 2.47
C ALA A 300 -17.18 1.44 2.12
N ILE A 301 -17.28 2.77 1.98
CA ILE A 301 -18.52 3.43 1.50
C ILE A 301 -18.90 2.89 0.11
N TRP A 302 -17.91 2.75 -0.77
CA TRP A 302 -18.14 2.15 -2.09
C TRP A 302 -18.54 0.67 -2.01
N LEU A 303 -17.87 -0.16 -1.19
CA LEU A 303 -18.25 -1.57 -1.00
C LEU A 303 -19.71 -1.72 -0.56
N LEU A 304 -20.22 -0.83 0.30
CA LEU A 304 -21.63 -0.85 0.70
C LEU A 304 -22.58 -0.67 -0.51
N SER A 305 -22.17 0.07 -1.53
CA SER A 305 -22.97 0.22 -2.76
C SER A 305 -23.04 -1.06 -3.59
N LEU A 306 -22.03 -1.94 -3.48
CA LEU A 306 -21.93 -3.18 -4.26
C LEU A 306 -22.94 -4.25 -3.81
N PHE A 307 -23.54 -4.13 -2.62
CA PHE A 307 -24.66 -4.99 -2.21
C PHE A 307 -25.85 -4.93 -3.16
N LYS A 308 -25.97 -3.85 -3.96
CA LYS A 308 -27.05 -3.68 -4.95
C LYS A 308 -26.77 -4.41 -6.27
N LEU A 309 -25.56 -4.93 -6.49
CA LEU A 309 -25.23 -5.65 -7.71
C LEU A 309 -25.98 -6.99 -7.78
N LYS A 310 -26.51 -7.28 -8.97
CA LYS A 310 -27.15 -8.57 -9.27
C LYS A 310 -26.17 -9.41 -10.09
N TYR A 311 -26.03 -10.68 -9.72
CA TYR A 311 -25.18 -11.63 -10.44
C TYR A 311 -26.05 -12.45 -11.41
N PRO A 312 -25.63 -12.61 -12.67
CA PRO A 312 -26.41 -13.36 -13.65
C PRO A 312 -26.51 -14.84 -13.26
N PRO A 313 -27.71 -15.46 -13.38
CA PRO A 313 -27.95 -16.85 -12.99
C PRO A 313 -27.24 -17.88 -13.89
N THR A 314 -26.68 -17.44 -15.02
CA THR A 314 -25.93 -18.25 -15.99
C THR A 314 -24.43 -18.33 -15.69
N HIS A 315 -23.98 -17.73 -14.58
CA HIS A 315 -22.56 -17.61 -14.28
C HIS A 315 -21.97 -18.96 -13.83
N GLU A 316 -20.85 -19.40 -14.43
CA GLU A 316 -20.23 -20.72 -14.20
C GLU A 316 -19.89 -21.02 -12.73
N LEU A 317 -19.51 -20.00 -11.96
CA LEU A 317 -19.21 -20.10 -10.52
C LEU A 317 -20.45 -20.14 -9.60
N PHE A 318 -21.62 -19.73 -10.10
CA PHE A 318 -22.86 -19.63 -9.33
C PHE A 318 -23.92 -20.50 -10.00
N GLY A 319 -23.71 -21.82 -9.97
CA GLY A 319 -24.70 -22.78 -10.42
C GLY A 319 -26.06 -22.60 -9.73
N GLN A 320 -27.12 -23.11 -10.38
CA GLN A 320 -28.52 -22.93 -9.98
C GLN A 320 -28.75 -22.98 -8.46
N ALA A 321 -29.24 -21.85 -7.92
CA ALA A 321 -29.79 -21.67 -6.59
C ALA A 321 -29.15 -22.53 -5.49
N GLU A 322 -27.83 -22.44 -5.30
CA GLU A 322 -27.21 -22.92 -4.07
C GLU A 322 -27.93 -22.22 -2.90
N SER A 323 -28.56 -23.01 -2.03
CA SER A 323 -29.18 -22.51 -0.81
C SER A 323 -28.19 -21.62 -0.07
N LEU A 324 -28.64 -20.43 0.33
CA LEU A 324 -27.79 -19.44 0.99
C LEU A 324 -27.09 -20.10 2.17
N GLN A 325 -25.76 -20.26 2.05
CA GLN A 325 -24.91 -20.82 3.11
C GLN A 325 -24.69 -19.76 4.20
N TYR A 326 -25.78 -19.24 4.78
CA TYR A 326 -25.76 -18.22 5.83
C TYR A 326 -24.92 -18.64 7.04
N LEU A 327 -24.70 -19.95 7.22
CA LEU A 327 -23.76 -20.51 8.20
C LEU A 327 -22.35 -19.90 8.06
N ASN A 328 -21.91 -19.57 6.84
CA ASN A 328 -20.62 -18.94 6.59
C ASN A 328 -20.51 -17.49 7.13
N ILE A 329 -21.62 -16.83 7.49
CA ILE A 329 -21.60 -15.52 8.18
C ILE A 329 -21.05 -15.65 9.61
N LEU A 330 -21.13 -16.84 10.21
CA LEU A 330 -20.60 -17.08 11.56
C LEU A 330 -19.11 -16.77 11.67
N PHE A 331 -18.32 -16.90 10.60
CA PHE A 331 -16.91 -16.47 10.58
C PHE A 331 -16.76 -14.97 10.81
N GLY A 332 -17.60 -14.14 10.18
CA GLY A 332 -17.64 -12.70 10.40
C GLY A 332 -18.05 -12.35 11.84
N ILE A 333 -19.08 -13.03 12.38
CA ILE A 333 -19.53 -12.85 13.76
C ILE A 333 -18.44 -13.26 14.76
N PHE A 334 -17.75 -14.38 14.51
CA PHE A 334 -16.60 -14.81 15.31
C PHE A 334 -15.50 -13.74 15.35
N ASN A 335 -15.22 -13.07 14.23
CA ASN A 335 -14.24 -11.98 14.20
C ASN A 335 -14.67 -10.77 15.06
N VAL A 336 -15.97 -10.47 15.13
CA VAL A 336 -16.51 -9.44 16.05
C VAL A 336 -16.38 -9.88 17.50
N ALA A 337 -16.69 -11.14 17.81
CA ALA A 337 -16.51 -11.70 19.15
C ALA A 337 -15.05 -11.68 19.59
N ALA A 338 -14.11 -12.02 18.71
CA ALA A 338 -12.67 -11.95 18.96
C ALA A 338 -12.22 -10.51 19.27
N ALA A 339 -12.65 -9.51 18.49
CA ALA A 339 -12.36 -8.11 18.78
C ALA A 339 -12.96 -7.65 20.12
N SER A 340 -14.17 -8.10 20.44
CA SER A 340 -14.84 -7.78 21.70
C SER A 340 -14.11 -8.38 22.90
N SER A 341 -13.65 -9.63 22.78
CA SER A 341 -12.81 -10.31 23.77
C SER A 341 -11.47 -9.59 23.99
N PHE A 342 -10.81 -9.13 22.92
CA PHE A 342 -9.60 -8.31 23.03
C PHE A 342 -9.85 -7.02 23.82
N ILE A 343 -10.94 -6.30 23.55
CA ILE A 343 -11.31 -5.09 24.29
C ILE A 343 -11.54 -5.44 25.76
N ALA A 344 -12.32 -6.49 26.04
CA ALA A 344 -12.56 -6.92 27.41
C ALA A 344 -11.22 -7.19 28.15
N LEU A 345 -10.31 -7.96 27.55
CA LEU A 345 -8.99 -8.24 28.12
C LEU A 345 -8.16 -6.97 28.43
N LEU A 346 -8.27 -5.92 27.62
CA LEU A 346 -7.55 -4.66 27.83
C LEU A 346 -8.09 -3.81 29.00
N PHE A 347 -9.37 -3.97 29.36
CA PHE A 347 -10.05 -3.13 30.34
C PHE A 347 -10.50 -3.85 31.62
N ILE A 348 -10.46 -5.19 31.65
CA ILE A 348 -10.74 -5.96 32.86
C ILE A 348 -9.72 -5.62 33.95
N ARG A 349 -10.19 -5.00 35.05
CA ARG A 349 -9.36 -4.56 36.18
C ARG A 349 -8.59 -5.71 36.87
N LYS A 350 -9.12 -6.94 36.79
CA LYS A 350 -8.50 -8.14 37.38
C LYS A 350 -7.24 -8.58 36.62
N ILE A 351 -7.13 -8.31 35.32
CA ILE A 351 -5.98 -8.69 34.48
C ILE A 351 -5.10 -7.45 34.31
N LYS A 352 -4.14 -7.24 35.23
CA LYS A 352 -3.20 -6.12 35.14
C LYS A 352 -2.16 -6.36 34.04
N LEU A 353 -2.53 -6.10 32.78
CA LEU A 353 -1.60 -6.02 31.66
C LEU A 353 -0.77 -4.74 31.78
N ASN A 354 0.28 -4.75 32.61
CA ASN A 354 1.12 -3.56 32.80
C ASN A 354 2.18 -3.43 31.71
N SER A 355 2.71 -4.54 31.20
CA SER A 355 3.75 -4.54 30.17
C SER A 355 3.22 -4.21 28.77
N ILE A 356 3.89 -3.27 28.09
CA ILE A 356 3.62 -2.90 26.68
C ILE A 356 3.87 -4.09 25.74
N LEU A 357 4.89 -4.90 26.05
CA LEU A 357 5.26 -6.06 25.25
C LEU A 357 4.15 -7.11 25.26
N ILE A 358 3.60 -7.41 26.44
CA ILE A 358 2.46 -8.33 26.58
C ILE A 358 1.25 -7.83 25.79
N LYS A 359 0.91 -6.54 25.89
CA LYS A 359 -0.18 -5.94 25.10
C LYS A 359 0.04 -6.09 23.59
N THR A 360 1.28 -5.93 23.14
CA THR A 360 1.66 -6.07 21.74
C THR A 360 1.47 -7.52 21.27
N THR A 361 1.95 -8.49 22.05
CA THR A 361 1.81 -9.92 21.73
C THR A 361 0.35 -10.34 21.68
N ILE A 362 -0.47 -9.91 22.65
CA ILE A 362 -1.92 -10.17 22.65
C ILE A 362 -2.57 -9.54 21.41
N MET A 363 -2.25 -8.29 21.07
CA MET A 363 -2.77 -7.65 19.85
C MET A 363 -2.40 -8.44 18.59
N ALA A 364 -1.13 -8.86 18.47
CA ALA A 364 -0.67 -9.65 17.33
C ALA A 364 -1.41 -10.99 17.21
N LEU A 365 -1.66 -11.66 18.35
CA LEU A 365 -2.41 -12.92 18.40
C LEU A 365 -3.85 -12.73 17.93
N PHE A 366 -4.57 -11.73 18.45
CA PHE A 366 -5.96 -11.49 18.04
C PHE A 366 -6.09 -11.05 16.58
N GLN A 367 -5.12 -10.29 16.06
CA GLN A 367 -5.07 -9.97 14.63
C GLN A 367 -4.87 -11.24 13.79
N TRP A 368 -3.93 -12.10 14.17
CA TRP A 368 -3.69 -13.36 13.48
C TRP A 368 -4.93 -14.26 13.47
N VAL A 369 -5.65 -14.39 14.59
CA VAL A 369 -6.90 -15.17 14.69
C VAL A 369 -7.97 -14.65 13.72
N ILE A 370 -8.21 -13.33 13.70
CA ILE A 370 -9.22 -12.71 12.82
C ILE A 370 -8.88 -12.95 11.34
N TRP A 371 -7.61 -12.78 10.97
CA TRP A 371 -7.17 -12.94 9.59
C TRP A 371 -7.16 -14.39 9.12
N ILE A 372 -6.84 -15.35 9.99
CA ILE A 372 -6.99 -16.78 9.67
C ILE A 372 -8.44 -17.15 9.49
N SER A 373 -9.32 -16.72 10.40
CA SER A 373 -10.76 -16.95 10.30
C SER A 373 -11.31 -16.41 8.98
N TYR A 374 -10.92 -15.19 8.59
CA TYR A 374 -11.30 -14.63 7.30
C TYR A 374 -10.75 -15.42 6.11
N MET A 375 -9.47 -15.83 6.15
CA MET A 375 -8.87 -16.63 5.09
C MET A 375 -9.67 -17.91 4.90
N ILE A 376 -9.91 -18.69 5.96
CA ILE A 376 -10.71 -19.91 5.92
C ILE A 376 -12.10 -19.65 5.33
N ALA A 377 -12.79 -18.60 5.79
CA ALA A 377 -14.09 -18.21 5.25
C ALA A 377 -14.04 -17.90 3.75
N ASN A 378 -12.99 -17.23 3.28
CA ASN A 378 -12.80 -16.86 1.87
C ASN A 378 -12.43 -18.05 0.97
N PHE A 379 -11.95 -19.15 1.55
CA PHE A 379 -11.70 -20.42 0.83
C PHE A 379 -12.95 -21.29 0.75
N ILE A 380 -13.73 -21.35 1.85
CA ILE A 380 -14.92 -22.20 1.93
C ILE A 380 -16.11 -21.58 1.19
N ASN A 381 -16.30 -20.27 1.36
CA ASN A 381 -17.49 -19.60 0.90
C ASN A 381 -17.41 -19.26 -0.59
N LYS A 382 -18.32 -19.84 -1.38
CA LYS A 382 -18.46 -19.55 -2.81
C LYS A 382 -19.33 -18.32 -3.08
N GLN A 383 -20.17 -17.90 -2.13
CA GLN A 383 -21.13 -16.83 -2.36
C GLN A 383 -20.52 -15.43 -2.19
N PRO A 384 -20.64 -14.54 -3.19
CA PRO A 384 -19.96 -13.25 -3.23
C PRO A 384 -20.45 -12.29 -2.15
N THR A 385 -21.75 -12.27 -1.89
CA THR A 385 -22.41 -11.41 -0.89
C THR A 385 -21.96 -11.74 0.53
N ILE A 386 -21.93 -13.03 0.89
CA ILE A 386 -21.45 -13.49 2.21
C ILE A 386 -19.96 -13.19 2.38
N ALA A 387 -19.16 -13.38 1.32
CA ALA A 387 -17.74 -13.05 1.37
C ALA A 387 -17.51 -11.54 1.59
N LEU A 388 -18.38 -10.69 1.04
CA LEU A 388 -18.35 -9.24 1.24
C LEU A 388 -18.68 -8.87 2.69
N ILE A 389 -19.72 -9.48 3.28
CA ILE A 389 -20.09 -9.29 4.69
C ILE A 389 -18.92 -9.69 5.60
N ASN A 390 -18.36 -10.88 5.37
CA ASN A 390 -17.23 -11.38 6.14
C ASN A 390 -16.01 -10.47 6.03
N LEU A 391 -15.71 -9.92 4.84
CA LEU A 391 -14.62 -8.96 4.66
C LEU A 391 -14.86 -7.68 5.46
N LEU A 392 -16.05 -7.09 5.39
CA LEU A 392 -16.38 -5.85 6.11
C LEU A 392 -16.29 -6.03 7.63
N LEU A 393 -16.86 -7.13 8.16
CA LEU A 393 -16.79 -7.44 9.59
C LEU A 393 -15.35 -7.68 10.04
N THR A 394 -14.55 -8.40 9.25
CA THR A 394 -13.12 -8.65 9.52
C THR A 394 -12.32 -7.35 9.54
N ALA A 395 -12.51 -6.49 8.52
CA ALA A 395 -11.85 -5.21 8.41
C ALA A 395 -12.16 -4.30 9.60
N LEU A 396 -13.43 -4.20 9.97
CA LEU A 396 -13.90 -3.40 11.09
C LEU A 396 -13.34 -3.92 12.42
N SER A 397 -13.41 -5.23 12.66
CA SER A 397 -12.82 -5.87 13.84
C SER A 397 -11.31 -5.64 13.95
N SER A 398 -10.57 -5.77 12.84
CA SER A 398 -9.12 -5.50 12.79
C SER A 398 -8.79 -4.04 13.14
N LEU A 399 -9.53 -3.08 12.60
CA LEU A 399 -9.34 -1.65 12.89
C LEU A 399 -9.70 -1.30 14.33
N ILE A 400 -10.76 -1.87 14.89
CA ILE A 400 -11.17 -1.69 16.29
C ILE A 400 -10.06 -2.15 17.25
N ILE A 401 -9.46 -3.31 17.02
CA ILE A 401 -8.34 -3.81 17.82
C ILE A 401 -7.18 -2.82 17.81
N PHE A 402 -6.80 -2.31 16.62
CA PHE A 402 -5.73 -1.32 16.52
C PHE A 402 -6.06 -0.01 17.24
N TYR A 403 -7.29 0.48 17.12
CA TYR A 403 -7.73 1.69 17.81
C TYR A 403 -7.61 1.57 19.33
N PHE A 404 -8.15 0.50 19.92
CA PHE A 404 -8.08 0.30 21.37
C PHE A 404 -6.67 0.01 21.88
N TYR A 405 -5.87 -0.72 21.09
CA TYR A 405 -4.44 -0.89 21.38
C TYR A 405 -3.73 0.47 21.48
N PHE A 406 -3.94 1.37 20.50
CA PHE A 406 -3.32 2.70 20.52
C PHE A 406 -3.75 3.55 21.71
N ARG A 407 -5.05 3.52 22.05
CA ARG A 407 -5.60 4.27 23.18
C ARG A 407 -4.93 3.86 24.49
N LYS A 408 -4.55 2.59 24.66
CA LYS A 408 -4.01 2.05 25.90
C LYS A 408 -2.48 2.04 25.99
N SER A 409 -1.78 1.81 24.88
CA SER A 409 -0.32 1.58 24.89
C SER A 409 0.52 2.81 24.55
N LYS A 410 -0.07 3.84 23.89
CA LYS A 410 0.63 4.90 23.15
C LYS A 410 1.60 4.30 22.11
N LEU A 411 1.80 4.96 20.97
CA LEU A 411 2.76 4.53 19.95
C LEU A 411 4.21 4.66 20.46
N SER A 412 4.70 3.70 21.23
CA SER A 412 6.05 3.75 21.80
C SER A 412 7.08 3.03 20.92
N ALA A 413 6.76 1.86 20.37
CA ALA A 413 7.68 1.08 19.54
C ALA A 413 7.51 1.36 18.03
N ILE A 414 8.61 1.71 17.36
CA ILE A 414 8.66 1.91 15.89
C ILE A 414 8.22 0.65 15.15
N SER A 415 8.63 -0.54 15.63
CA SER A 415 8.24 -1.84 15.05
C SER A 415 6.72 -2.02 14.98
N ASN A 416 6.00 -1.68 16.06
CA ASN A 416 4.55 -1.83 16.13
C ASN A 416 3.86 -0.82 15.20
N SER A 417 4.38 0.41 15.14
CA SER A 417 3.87 1.43 14.22
C SER A 417 4.04 1.03 12.75
N LEU A 418 5.17 0.39 12.42
CA LEU A 418 5.45 -0.14 11.09
C LEU A 418 4.50 -1.29 10.76
N ALA A 419 4.35 -2.26 11.67
CA ALA A 419 3.50 -3.42 11.46
C ALA A 419 2.03 -3.03 11.24
N ILE A 420 1.49 -2.14 12.07
CA ILE A 420 0.11 -1.65 11.93
C ILE A 420 -0.06 -0.87 10.63
N SER A 421 0.93 -0.03 10.25
CA SER A 421 0.86 0.71 8.99
C SER A 421 0.86 -0.21 7.77
N LEU A 422 1.68 -1.28 7.77
CA LEU A 422 1.69 -2.28 6.71
C LEU A 422 0.36 -3.05 6.65
N ASN A 423 -0.20 -3.45 7.80
CA ASN A 423 -1.49 -4.13 7.80
C ASN A 423 -2.62 -3.26 7.23
N THR A 424 -2.59 -1.96 7.54
CA THR A 424 -3.57 -1.00 7.02
C THR A 424 -3.45 -0.85 5.50
N ILE A 425 -2.23 -0.89 4.96
CA ILE A 425 -1.98 -0.89 3.50
C ILE A 425 -2.52 -2.17 2.86
N LEU A 426 -2.21 -3.33 3.43
CA LEU A 426 -2.69 -4.61 2.91
C LEU A 426 -4.22 -4.70 2.95
N LEU A 427 -4.85 -4.23 4.03
CA LEU A 427 -6.30 -4.15 4.15
C LEU A 427 -6.91 -3.26 3.07
N PHE A 428 -6.32 -2.08 2.81
CA PHE A 428 -6.75 -1.20 1.74
C PHE A 428 -6.70 -1.88 0.36
N ILE A 429 -5.59 -2.58 0.06
CA ILE A 429 -5.44 -3.32 -1.20
C ILE A 429 -6.48 -4.45 -1.32
N LEU A 430 -6.67 -5.23 -0.25
CA LEU A 430 -7.63 -6.34 -0.23
C LEU A 430 -9.06 -5.85 -0.50
N ILE A 431 -9.48 -4.76 0.15
CA ILE A 431 -10.81 -4.15 -0.05
C ILE A 431 -11.03 -3.75 -1.51
N LEU A 432 -10.03 -3.12 -2.14
CA LEU A 432 -10.12 -2.71 -3.54
C LEU A 432 -10.20 -3.89 -4.49
N VAL A 433 -9.29 -4.86 -4.34
CA VAL A 433 -9.26 -6.06 -5.20
C VAL A 433 -10.56 -6.85 -5.06
N PHE A 434 -11.05 -7.01 -3.83
CA PHE A 434 -12.32 -7.69 -3.59
C PHE A 434 -13.49 -6.95 -4.24
N GLY A 435 -13.58 -5.63 -4.08
CA GLY A 435 -14.64 -4.84 -4.71
C GLY A 435 -14.56 -4.88 -6.24
N PHE A 436 -13.37 -4.79 -6.83
CA PHE A 436 -13.19 -4.92 -8.29
C PHE A 436 -13.66 -6.30 -8.77
N ASN A 437 -13.33 -7.36 -8.03
CA ASN A 437 -13.78 -8.70 -8.35
C ASN A 437 -15.32 -8.80 -8.35
N GLN A 438 -16.01 -8.16 -7.41
CA GLN A 438 -17.49 -8.15 -7.38
C GLN A 438 -18.11 -7.43 -8.57
N VAL A 439 -17.54 -6.28 -8.98
CA VAL A 439 -18.02 -5.56 -10.16
C VAL A 439 -17.84 -6.40 -11.43
N LEU A 440 -16.69 -7.07 -11.58
CA LEU A 440 -16.43 -7.94 -12.73
C LEU A 440 -17.38 -9.14 -12.78
N LEU A 441 -17.61 -9.80 -11.63
CA LEU A 441 -18.55 -10.91 -11.51
C LEU A 441 -19.99 -10.53 -11.85
N ALA A 442 -20.42 -9.32 -11.48
CA ALA A 442 -21.77 -8.84 -11.81
C ALA A 442 -21.99 -8.66 -13.32
N GLU A 443 -20.91 -8.45 -14.08
CA GLU A 443 -20.93 -8.29 -15.53
C GLU A 443 -20.62 -9.62 -16.27
N ASN A 444 -20.86 -10.77 -15.63
CA ASN A 444 -20.63 -12.10 -16.19
C ASN A 444 -19.19 -12.41 -16.64
N ASN A 445 -18.21 -11.73 -16.03
CA ASN A 445 -16.81 -11.98 -16.29
C ASN A 445 -16.26 -13.06 -15.34
N LYS A 446 -15.25 -13.80 -15.77
CA LYS A 446 -14.52 -14.72 -14.89
C LYS A 446 -13.96 -13.91 -13.71
N SER A 447 -14.04 -14.47 -12.50
CA SER A 447 -13.36 -13.85 -11.36
C SER A 447 -11.88 -13.67 -11.67
N LEU A 448 -11.20 -12.79 -10.94
CA LEU A 448 -9.74 -12.63 -10.99
C LEU A 448 -9.05 -13.92 -10.50
N ILE A 449 -9.17 -15.01 -11.27
CA ILE A 449 -8.56 -16.31 -11.04
C ILE A 449 -7.17 -16.27 -11.64
N ILE A 450 -6.18 -16.65 -10.86
CA ILE A 450 -4.84 -16.88 -11.37
C ILE A 450 -4.88 -18.21 -12.14
N LEU A 451 -4.71 -18.11 -13.46
CA LEU A 451 -4.88 -19.19 -14.45
C LEU A 451 -4.18 -20.51 -14.09
N SER A 452 -3.11 -20.46 -13.30
CA SER A 452 -2.29 -21.63 -12.97
C SER A 452 -2.64 -22.30 -11.63
N THR A 453 -3.38 -21.64 -10.73
CA THR A 453 -3.61 -22.14 -9.36
C THR A 453 -5.09 -22.30 -8.99
N ASN A 454 -6.03 -21.90 -9.86
CA ASN A 454 -7.47 -21.80 -9.56
C ASN A 454 -7.80 -20.93 -8.32
N LEU A 455 -6.82 -20.18 -7.79
CA LEU A 455 -7.02 -19.26 -6.67
C LEU A 455 -7.41 -17.88 -7.19
N SER A 456 -8.37 -17.25 -6.52
CA SER A 456 -8.65 -15.83 -6.77
C SER A 456 -7.55 -14.94 -6.21
N VAL A 457 -7.33 -13.77 -6.82
CA VAL A 457 -6.36 -12.78 -6.32
C VAL A 457 -6.69 -12.36 -4.87
N ALA A 458 -7.97 -12.30 -4.51
CA ALA A 458 -8.40 -12.01 -3.14
C ALA A 458 -7.93 -13.09 -2.14
N GLN A 459 -8.00 -14.38 -2.51
CA GLN A 459 -7.48 -15.48 -1.69
C GLN A 459 -5.97 -15.41 -1.53
N VAL A 460 -5.23 -15.07 -2.59
CA VAL A 460 -3.77 -14.88 -2.51
C VAL A 460 -3.40 -13.73 -1.57
N ILE A 461 -4.10 -12.59 -1.66
CA ILE A 461 -3.86 -11.46 -0.76
C ILE A 461 -4.21 -11.85 0.69
N SER A 462 -5.28 -12.63 0.93
CA SER A 462 -5.59 -13.11 2.28
C SER A 462 -4.49 -14.01 2.85
N ILE A 463 -3.87 -14.88 2.04
CA ILE A 463 -2.71 -15.69 2.46
C ILE A 463 -1.54 -14.78 2.84
N ILE A 464 -1.22 -13.78 2.00
CA ILE A 464 -0.14 -12.83 2.27
C ILE A 464 -0.36 -12.10 3.60
N ILE A 465 -1.59 -11.69 3.89
CA ILE A 465 -1.94 -11.03 5.16
C ILE A 465 -1.73 -11.99 6.34
N VAL A 466 -2.20 -13.23 6.25
CA VAL A 466 -2.00 -14.24 7.30
C VAL A 466 -0.51 -14.51 7.54
N LEU A 467 0.29 -14.69 6.48
CA LEU A 467 1.74 -14.87 6.59
C LEU A 467 2.40 -13.68 7.27
N PHE A 468 2.01 -12.45 6.90
CA PHE A 468 2.51 -11.24 7.55
C PHE A 468 2.14 -11.20 9.05
N GLN A 469 0.90 -11.55 9.42
CA GLN A 469 0.49 -11.61 10.83
C GLN A 469 1.25 -12.69 11.60
N MET A 470 1.55 -13.82 10.95
CA MET A 470 2.33 -14.91 11.55
C MET A 470 3.78 -14.46 11.82
N ILE A 471 4.41 -13.77 10.88
CA ILE A 471 5.74 -13.16 11.07
C ILE A 471 5.71 -12.13 12.21
N TYR A 472 4.67 -11.31 12.28
CA TYR A 472 4.56 -10.30 13.33
C TYR A 472 4.32 -10.91 14.72
N LEU A 473 3.52 -11.97 14.81
CA LEU A 473 3.28 -12.71 16.05
C LEU A 473 4.56 -13.40 16.53
N THR A 474 5.26 -14.11 15.64
CA THR A 474 6.54 -14.77 15.96
C THR A 474 7.60 -13.77 16.42
N TYR A 475 7.71 -12.61 15.75
CA TYR A 475 8.56 -11.50 16.22
C TYR A 475 8.18 -11.02 17.63
N SER A 476 6.89 -10.83 17.91
CA SER A 476 6.43 -10.35 19.22
C SER A 476 6.65 -11.39 20.33
N LEU A 477 6.47 -12.67 20.03
CA LEU A 477 6.75 -13.78 20.95
C LEU A 477 8.24 -13.93 21.25
N THR A 478 9.10 -13.88 20.22
CA THR A 478 10.55 -13.96 20.41
C THR A 478 11.07 -12.82 21.27
N GLN A 479 10.59 -11.58 21.04
CA GLN A 479 10.92 -10.44 21.91
C GLN A 479 10.47 -10.65 23.37
N LEU A 480 9.26 -11.19 23.56
CA LEU A 480 8.74 -11.51 24.90
C LEU A 480 9.61 -12.55 25.61
N ILE A 481 9.97 -13.64 24.93
CA ILE A 481 10.82 -14.71 25.47
C ILE A 481 12.21 -14.16 25.85
N LEU A 482 12.82 -13.35 24.98
CA LEU A 482 14.13 -12.75 25.24
C LEU A 482 14.11 -11.85 26.49
N VAL A 483 13.06 -11.03 26.65
CA VAL A 483 12.92 -10.17 27.82
C VAL A 483 12.72 -10.99 29.09
N ILE A 484 11.85 -12.01 29.06
CA ILE A 484 11.62 -12.90 30.21
C ILE A 484 12.92 -13.57 30.64
N LYS A 485 13.67 -14.14 29.69
CA LYS A 485 14.97 -14.78 29.96
C LYS A 485 15.99 -13.80 30.55
N LYS A 486 16.06 -12.57 30.03
CA LYS A 486 16.98 -11.55 30.55
C LYS A 486 16.59 -11.15 31.99
N THR A 487 15.29 -11.00 32.27
CA THR A 487 14.83 -10.67 33.61
C THR A 487 15.00 -11.81 34.61
N SER A 488 14.89 -13.07 34.19
CA SER A 488 15.11 -14.21 35.08
C SER A 488 16.57 -14.33 35.51
N VAL A 489 17.51 -14.11 34.57
CA VAL A 489 18.95 -14.08 34.87
C VAL A 489 19.29 -12.93 35.83
N LEU A 490 18.79 -11.72 35.55
CA LEU A 490 18.98 -10.56 36.45
C LEU A 490 18.41 -10.81 37.85
N ASN A 491 17.24 -11.44 37.95
CA ASN A 491 16.65 -11.76 39.25
C ASN A 491 17.51 -12.76 40.02
N GLN A 492 18.06 -13.79 39.35
CA GLN A 492 18.99 -14.74 39.96
C GLN A 492 20.22 -14.04 40.53
N GLU A 493 20.87 -13.17 39.74
CA GLU A 493 22.04 -12.38 40.17
C GLU A 493 21.72 -11.46 41.37
N VAL A 494 20.53 -10.84 41.39
CA VAL A 494 20.09 -10.00 42.51
C VAL A 494 19.83 -10.82 43.78
N THR A 495 19.21 -12.00 43.65
CA THR A 495 19.04 -12.90 44.81
C THR A 495 20.37 -13.42 45.35
N GLU A 496 21.32 -13.76 44.48
CA GLU A 496 22.67 -14.18 44.88
C GLU A 496 23.40 -13.05 45.62
N LYS A 497 23.42 -11.82 45.07
CA LYS A 497 24.04 -10.66 45.75
C LYS A 497 23.45 -10.38 47.13
N ARG A 498 22.12 -10.43 47.26
CA ARG A 498 21.45 -10.26 48.57
C ARG A 498 21.78 -11.39 49.55
N SER A 499 22.06 -12.60 49.06
CA SER A 499 22.48 -13.70 49.94
C SER A 499 23.90 -13.49 50.48
N TYR A 500 24.79 -12.88 49.69
CA TYR A 500 26.14 -12.51 50.13
C TYR A 500 26.18 -11.27 51.04
N GLU A 501 25.24 -10.32 50.91
CA GLU A 501 25.16 -9.15 51.79
C GLU A 501 24.55 -9.47 53.18
N ASN A 502 23.81 -10.58 53.29
CA ASN A 502 23.17 -11.02 54.53
C ASN A 502 23.95 -12.11 55.29
N ALA A 503 25.06 -12.60 54.71
CA ALA A 503 25.99 -13.55 55.32
C ALA A 503 27.23 -12.79 55.82
#